data_AF-A0A7Y4C5X1-F1
#
_entry.id   AF-A0A7Y4C5X1-F1
#
_cell.length_a   1.000
_cell.length_b   1.000
_cell.length_c   1.000
_cell.angle_alpha   90.00
_cell.angle_beta   90.00
_cell.angle_gamma   90.00
#
_symmetry.space_group_name_H-M   'P 1'
#
loop_
_entity.id
_entity.type
_entity.pdbx_description
1 polymer ?
#
loop_
_entity_poly.entity_id
_entity_poly.type
_entity_poly.pdbx_seq_one_letter_code
_entity_poly.pdbx_strand_id
1 'polypeptide(L)'
;MNHWLKIKIPIDSEVDLKSEMAAPQHVTDYYIQHGDKQLCFWLTDDSNLFGVSKVLRSFCCKRADIHSIVLEYVKPAKGQGWVSLEVYGFNNRSIGSLGSARYSIKSLEWLSEVQIELANEFGFTVCCLELGYDT
;
A
#
# COMPACT_ATOMS: atom_id res chain seq x y z
N MET A 1 12.72 13.44 11.77
CA MET A 1 11.61 13.84 10.89
C MET A 1 11.26 12.66 10.01
N ASN A 2 10.04 12.11 10.18
CA ASN A 2 9.66 10.87 9.49
C ASN A 2 9.84 11.08 7.99
N HIS A 3 10.31 10.06 7.28
CA HIS A 3 10.39 10.12 5.83
C HIS A 3 9.00 9.89 5.27
N TRP A 4 8.50 10.78 4.40
CA TRP A 4 7.14 10.72 3.85
C TRP A 4 7.16 10.74 2.32
N LEU A 5 6.51 9.75 1.72
CA LEU A 5 6.24 9.67 0.30
C LEU A 5 4.76 9.92 0.05
N LYS A 6 4.45 11.02 -0.65
CA LYS A 6 3.08 11.38 -1.02
C LYS A 6 2.73 10.77 -2.37
N ILE A 7 1.67 9.96 -2.39
CA ILE A 7 1.14 9.31 -3.57
C ILE A 7 -0.18 9.97 -3.97
N LYS A 8 -0.25 10.43 -5.22
CA LYS A 8 -1.49 10.93 -5.80
C LYS A 8 -2.38 9.75 -6.16
N ILE A 9 -3.57 9.70 -5.57
CA ILE A 9 -4.59 8.71 -5.93
C ILE A 9 -5.34 9.21 -7.19
N PRO A 10 -5.48 8.41 -8.25
CA PRO A 10 -6.34 8.72 -9.38
C PRO A 10 -7.79 8.90 -8.91
N ILE A 11 -8.52 9.84 -9.54
CA ILE A 11 -9.91 10.18 -9.17
C ILE A 11 -10.83 8.96 -9.19
N ASP A 12 -10.56 8.00 -10.08
CA ASP A 12 -11.40 6.81 -10.29
C ASP A 12 -10.94 5.59 -9.45
N SER A 13 -9.95 5.75 -8.56
CA SER A 13 -9.40 4.65 -7.76
C SER A 13 -9.96 4.65 -6.34
N GLU A 14 -10.84 3.70 -6.06
CA GLU A 14 -11.14 3.31 -4.68
C GLU A 14 -9.99 2.49 -4.13
N VAL A 15 -9.55 2.88 -2.94
CA VAL A 15 -8.37 2.28 -2.30
C VAL A 15 -8.71 2.00 -0.85
N ASP A 16 -8.77 0.71 -0.52
CA ASP A 16 -8.96 0.26 0.85
C ASP A 16 -7.62 -0.05 1.51
N LEU A 17 -7.57 0.17 2.82
CA LEU A 17 -6.42 -0.13 3.66
C LEU A 17 -6.83 -1.22 4.64
N LYS A 18 -6.17 -2.38 4.58
CA LYS A 18 -6.31 -3.45 5.56
C LYS A 18 -5.00 -3.61 6.32
N SER A 19 -5.07 -3.82 7.64
CA SER A 19 -3.89 -4.14 8.43
C SER A 19 -4.22 -4.68 9.82
N GLU A 20 -3.20 -5.21 10.47
CA GLU A 20 -3.23 -5.79 11.81
C GLU A 20 -2.83 -4.78 12.92
N MET A 21 -2.18 -3.66 12.58
CA MET A 21 -1.67 -2.72 13.57
C MET A 21 -1.90 -1.26 13.18
N ALA A 22 -2.47 -0.48 14.10
CA ALA A 22 -2.70 0.95 13.95
C ALA A 22 -1.39 1.74 14.08
N ALA A 23 -1.31 2.87 13.35
CA ALA A 23 -0.16 3.76 13.44
C ALA A 23 -0.06 4.45 14.82
N PRO A 24 1.16 4.79 15.28
CA PRO A 24 1.35 5.56 16.51
C PRO A 24 0.66 6.93 16.43
N GLN A 25 0.15 7.41 17.57
CA GLN A 25 -0.64 8.66 17.63
C GLN A 25 0.09 9.86 17.03
N HIS A 26 1.39 10.03 17.31
CA HIS A 26 2.17 11.15 16.79
C HIS A 26 2.28 11.16 15.26
N VAL A 27 2.26 9.99 14.60
CA VAL A 27 2.25 9.88 13.13
C VAL A 27 0.88 10.28 12.59
N THR A 28 -0.18 9.83 13.26
CA THR A 28 -1.56 10.19 12.92
C THR A 28 -1.78 11.69 13.05
N ASP A 29 -1.33 12.31 14.14
CA ASP A 29 -1.45 13.76 14.38
C ASP A 29 -0.70 14.56 13.31
N TYR A 30 0.53 14.13 12.97
CA TYR A 30 1.30 14.76 11.89
C TYR A 30 0.59 14.65 10.53
N TYR A 31 0.06 13.47 10.22
CA TYR A 31 -0.68 13.25 8.97
C TYR A 31 -1.93 14.12 8.88
N ILE A 32 -2.68 14.28 9.98
CA ILE A 32 -3.86 15.16 10.03
C ILE A 32 -3.47 16.61 9.69
N GLN A 33 -2.31 17.07 10.15
CA GLN A 33 -1.84 18.44 9.92
C GLN A 33 -1.21 18.66 8.55
N HIS A 34 -0.51 17.67 7.98
CA HIS A 34 0.38 17.84 6.82
C HIS A 34 0.10 16.92 5.63
N GLY A 35 -0.71 15.87 5.82
CA GLY A 35 -0.99 14.84 4.82
C GLY A 35 -1.92 15.31 3.71
N ASP A 36 -2.67 16.40 3.91
CA ASP A 36 -3.54 17.02 2.90
C ASP A 36 -4.52 16.04 2.24
N LYS A 37 -5.01 15.05 3.02
CA LYS A 37 -5.90 13.97 2.58
C LYS A 37 -5.33 13.07 1.47
N GLN A 38 -4.03 13.16 1.19
CA GLN A 38 -3.35 12.33 0.18
C GLN A 38 -2.97 10.97 0.75
N LEU A 39 -2.77 9.97 -0.11
CA LEU A 39 -2.18 8.72 0.32
C LEU A 39 -0.71 8.97 0.65
N CYS A 40 -0.28 8.65 1.86
CA CYS A 40 1.10 8.86 2.25
C CYS A 40 1.69 7.57 2.81
N PHE A 41 2.79 7.12 2.22
CA PHE A 41 3.66 6.14 2.83
C PHE A 41 4.69 6.84 3.69
N TRP A 42 5.09 6.20 4.77
CA TRP A 42 6.01 6.81 5.71
C TRP A 42 6.88 5.79 6.41
N LEU A 43 8.03 6.28 6.84
CA LEU A 43 8.98 5.58 7.68
C LEU A 43 9.30 6.45 8.89
N THR A 44 9.32 5.87 10.09
CA THR A 44 9.75 6.61 11.30
C THR A 44 11.22 6.99 11.24
N ASP A 45 11.61 8.00 12.01
CA ASP A 45 13.01 8.49 12.10
C ASP A 45 14.04 7.41 12.35
N ASP A 46 13.71 6.46 13.22
CA ASP A 46 14.53 5.31 13.57
C ASP A 46 14.48 4.19 12.52
N SER A 47 13.78 4.41 11.41
CA SER A 47 13.51 3.45 10.33
C SER A 47 12.86 2.15 10.79
N ASN A 48 12.26 2.14 11.99
CA ASN A 48 11.74 0.93 12.60
C ASN A 48 10.33 0.61 12.13
N LEU A 49 9.49 1.62 11.94
CA LEU A 49 8.10 1.45 11.50
C LEU A 49 7.94 1.98 10.09
N PHE A 50 7.36 1.15 9.23
CA PHE A 50 6.83 1.54 7.93
C PHE A 50 5.31 1.52 8.01
N GLY A 51 4.67 2.48 7.36
CA GLY A 51 3.22 2.53 7.33
C GLY A 51 2.68 3.33 6.17
N VAL A 52 1.35 3.34 6.13
CA VAL A 52 0.58 4.07 5.13
C VAL A 52 -0.60 4.76 5.82
N SER A 53 -0.86 5.99 5.41
CA SER A 53 -1.93 6.83 5.92
C SER A 53 -2.78 7.33 4.77
N LYS A 54 -4.10 7.21 4.91
CA LYS A 54 -5.10 7.77 3.99
C LYS A 54 -6.29 8.28 4.79
N VAL A 55 -6.51 9.59 4.75
CA VAL A 55 -7.62 10.29 5.41
C VAL A 55 -7.64 10.01 6.92
N LEU A 56 -8.50 9.11 7.41
CA LEU A 56 -8.61 8.77 8.85
C LEU A 56 -8.20 7.33 9.13
N ARG A 57 -7.62 6.64 8.14
CA ARG A 57 -7.09 5.29 8.29
C ARG A 57 -5.59 5.34 8.16
N SER A 58 -4.90 4.71 9.09
CA SER A 58 -3.46 4.56 9.05
C SER A 58 -3.09 3.22 9.64
N PHE A 59 -2.15 2.54 9.00
CA PHE A 59 -1.58 1.32 9.53
C PHE A 59 -0.08 1.33 9.45
N CYS A 60 0.55 0.48 10.26
CA CYS A 60 1.98 0.30 10.22
C CYS A 60 2.39 -1.13 10.54
N CYS A 61 3.66 -1.41 10.26
CA CYS A 61 4.34 -2.64 10.62
C CYS A 61 5.82 -2.34 10.85
N LYS A 62 6.54 -3.26 11.49
CA LYS A 62 7.98 -3.11 11.61
C LYS A 62 8.60 -3.28 10.23
N ARG A 63 9.47 -2.35 9.83
CA ARG A 63 10.18 -2.39 8.55
C ARG A 63 11.00 -3.68 8.39
N ALA A 64 11.56 -4.17 9.49
CA ALA A 64 12.32 -5.43 9.54
C ALA A 64 11.47 -6.68 9.28
N ASP A 65 10.15 -6.60 9.52
CA ASP A 65 9.23 -7.72 9.30
C ASP A 65 8.77 -7.79 7.84
N ILE A 66 8.99 -6.75 7.03
CA ILE A 66 8.57 -6.68 5.62
C ILE A 66 9.60 -7.38 4.73
N HIS A 67 9.16 -8.40 4.02
CA HIS A 67 9.97 -9.12 3.05
C HIS A 67 9.81 -8.57 1.63
N SER A 68 8.58 -8.29 1.21
CA SER A 68 8.29 -7.88 -0.16
C SER A 68 6.99 -7.08 -0.26
N ILE A 69 6.89 -6.25 -1.29
CA ILE A 69 5.65 -5.65 -1.74
C ILE A 69 5.24 -6.34 -3.04
N VAL A 70 4.05 -6.94 -3.06
CA VAL A 70 3.58 -7.78 -4.16
C VAL A 70 2.37 -7.12 -4.81
N LEU A 71 2.45 -6.89 -6.11
CA LEU A 71 1.31 -6.46 -6.91
C LEU A 71 0.54 -7.71 -7.33
N GLU A 72 -0.63 -7.91 -6.74
CA GLU A 72 -1.50 -9.04 -7.04
C GLU A 72 -2.73 -8.56 -7.81
N TYR A 73 -3.16 -9.31 -8.81
CA TYR A 73 -4.40 -9.01 -9.50
C TYR A 73 -5.08 -10.24 -10.09
N VAL A 74 -6.42 -10.15 -10.17
CA VAL A 74 -7.29 -11.08 -10.87
C VAL A 74 -7.98 -10.31 -12.00
N LYS A 75 -7.86 -10.81 -13.23
CA LYS A 75 -8.55 -10.23 -14.39
C LYS A 75 -10.04 -10.62 -14.38
N PRO A 76 -10.96 -9.73 -14.76
CA PRO A 76 -12.36 -10.11 -14.88
C PRO A 76 -12.57 -11.05 -16.08
N ALA A 77 -13.15 -12.25 -15.88
CA ALA A 77 -13.65 -13.08 -17.00
C ALA A 77 -15.17 -12.95 -17.20
N LYS A 78 -15.97 -13.06 -16.14
CA LYS A 78 -17.44 -12.80 -16.14
C LYS A 78 -17.92 -12.21 -14.81
N GLY A 79 -17.22 -11.20 -14.31
CA GLY A 79 -17.46 -10.70 -12.96
C GLY A 79 -16.59 -9.50 -12.64
N GLN A 80 -16.14 -9.41 -11.38
CA GLN A 80 -15.28 -8.34 -10.91
C GLN A 80 -13.87 -8.89 -10.69
N GLY A 81 -12.90 -8.35 -11.43
CA GLY A 81 -11.50 -8.51 -11.05
C GLY A 81 -11.11 -7.55 -9.94
N TRP A 82 -9.92 -7.70 -9.37
CA TRP A 82 -9.34 -6.76 -8.41
C TRP A 82 -7.84 -6.61 -8.64
N VAL A 83 -7.26 -5.57 -8.06
CA VAL A 83 -5.81 -5.35 -8.02
C VAL A 83 -5.40 -4.79 -6.65
N SER A 84 -4.32 -5.30 -6.07
CA SER A 84 -3.84 -4.92 -4.74
C SER A 84 -2.33 -4.90 -4.67
N LEU A 85 -1.78 -3.93 -3.93
CA LEU A 85 -0.43 -3.99 -3.39
C LEU A 85 -0.49 -4.60 -2.00
N GLU A 86 0.03 -5.81 -1.89
CA GLU A 86 0.14 -6.55 -0.64
C GLU A 86 1.53 -6.35 -0.03
N VAL A 87 1.58 -6.00 1.25
CA VAL A 87 2.82 -5.93 2.03
C VAL A 87 2.98 -7.26 2.75
N TYR A 88 3.90 -8.08 2.28
CA TYR A 88 4.16 -9.40 2.83
C TYR A 88 5.29 -9.38 3.85
N GLY A 89 5.06 -10.05 4.97
CA GLY A 89 6.08 -10.31 5.98
C GLY A 89 6.53 -11.76 6.06
N PHE A 90 7.10 -12.11 7.21
CA PHE A 90 7.57 -13.47 7.48
C PHE A 90 6.44 -14.51 7.30
N ASN A 91 6.79 -15.70 6.76
CA ASN A 91 5.86 -16.78 6.41
C ASN A 91 4.81 -16.44 5.34
N ASN A 92 5.08 -15.47 4.44
CA ASN A 92 4.14 -15.04 3.40
C ASN A 92 2.78 -14.61 3.97
N ARG A 93 2.77 -14.02 5.16
CA ARG A 93 1.56 -13.39 5.72
C ARG A 93 1.45 -11.97 5.18
N SER A 94 0.30 -11.61 4.62
CA SER A 94 -0.02 -10.21 4.31
C SER A 94 -0.21 -9.45 5.63
N ILE A 95 0.57 -8.38 5.81
CA ILE A 95 0.52 -7.49 6.98
C ILE A 95 -0.38 -6.28 6.72
N GLY A 96 -0.55 -5.95 5.44
CA GLY A 96 -1.49 -4.96 5.01
C GLY A 96 -1.53 -4.82 3.50
N SER A 97 -2.60 -4.18 3.04
CA SER A 97 -2.89 -4.08 1.62
C SER A 97 -3.36 -2.68 1.23
N LEU A 98 -3.07 -2.31 -0.02
CA LEU A 98 -3.55 -1.14 -0.70
C LEU A 98 -4.11 -1.57 -2.06
N GLY A 99 -5.43 -1.61 -2.21
CA GLY A 99 -6.00 -2.18 -3.43
C GLY A 99 -7.33 -1.59 -3.85
N SER A 100 -7.66 -1.85 -5.11
CA SER A 100 -8.96 -1.55 -5.71
C SER A 100 -9.76 -2.83 -5.87
N ALA A 101 -10.98 -2.83 -5.32
CA ALA A 101 -11.92 -3.94 -5.44
C ALA A 101 -12.43 -4.16 -6.88
N ARG A 102 -12.15 -3.21 -7.79
CA ARG A 102 -12.47 -3.32 -9.22
C ARG A 102 -11.19 -3.20 -10.04
N TYR A 103 -10.87 -4.26 -10.75
CA TYR A 103 -9.78 -4.28 -11.71
C TYR A 103 -10.08 -3.31 -12.86
N SER A 104 -9.07 -2.52 -13.21
CA SER A 104 -9.00 -1.78 -14.45
C SER A 104 -7.53 -1.71 -14.86
N ILE A 105 -7.26 -1.49 -16.15
CA ILE A 105 -5.87 -1.26 -16.61
C ILE A 105 -5.26 -0.06 -15.87
N LYS A 106 -6.05 1.01 -15.67
CA LYS A 106 -5.60 2.22 -14.95
C LYS A 106 -5.19 1.93 -13.50
N SER A 107 -5.98 1.15 -12.77
CA SER A 107 -5.65 0.80 -11.37
C SER A 107 -4.45 -0.13 -11.28
N LEU A 108 -4.26 -1.02 -12.27
CA LEU A 108 -3.06 -1.85 -12.38
C LEU A 108 -1.80 -1.02 -12.65
N GLU A 109 -1.84 -0.15 -13.67
CA GLU A 109 -0.72 0.72 -14.02
C GLU A 109 -0.33 1.62 -12.85
N TRP A 110 -1.33 2.28 -12.23
CA TRP A 110 -1.09 3.14 -11.08
C TRP A 110 -0.47 2.39 -9.90
N LEU A 111 -1.00 1.23 -9.52
CA LEU A 111 -0.42 0.45 -8.42
C LEU A 111 0.97 -0.11 -8.76
N SER A 112 1.24 -0.43 -10.03
CA SER A 112 2.59 -0.77 -10.49
C SER A 112 3.57 0.39 -10.35
N GLU A 113 3.15 1.62 -10.67
CA GLU A 113 3.99 2.82 -10.48
C GLU A 113 4.28 3.05 -8.99
N VAL A 114 3.24 2.97 -8.15
CA VAL A 114 3.38 3.08 -6.69
C VAL A 114 4.33 2.01 -6.15
N GLN A 115 4.23 0.77 -6.61
CA GLN A 115 5.14 -0.30 -6.20
C GLN A 115 6.61 0.04 -6.49
N ILE A 116 6.89 0.59 -7.68
CA ILE A 116 8.24 0.99 -8.09
C ILE A 116 8.73 2.15 -7.23
N GLU A 117 7.89 3.14 -6.95
CA GLU A 117 8.24 4.25 -6.05
C GLU A 117 8.58 3.74 -4.64
N LEU A 118 7.81 2.79 -4.11
CA LEU A 118 8.09 2.18 -2.80
C LEU A 118 9.40 1.40 -2.79
N ALA A 119 9.72 0.69 -3.88
CA ALA A 119 11.00 0.00 -4.02
C ALA A 119 12.17 0.99 -3.98
N ASN A 120 12.06 2.09 -4.73
CA ASN A 120 13.12 3.08 -4.86
C ASN A 120 13.32 3.89 -3.56
N GLU A 121 12.24 4.30 -2.92
CA GLU A 121 12.30 5.16 -1.74
C GLU A 121 12.65 4.40 -0.45
N PHE A 122 12.11 3.18 -0.29
CA PHE A 122 12.22 2.43 0.95
C PHE A 122 13.03 1.12 0.83
N GLY A 123 13.55 0.81 -0.36
CA GLY A 123 14.41 -0.35 -0.60
C GLY A 123 13.70 -1.69 -0.43
N PHE A 124 12.42 -1.77 -0.82
CA PHE A 124 11.66 -3.03 -0.77
C PHE A 124 11.91 -3.90 -1.99
N THR A 125 11.95 -5.22 -1.79
CA THR A 125 11.84 -6.18 -2.88
C THR A 125 10.42 -6.14 -3.43
N VAL A 126 10.28 -6.13 -4.75
CA VAL A 126 8.98 -6.07 -5.42
C VAL A 126 8.79 -7.23 -6.39
N CYS A 127 7.56 -7.72 -6.49
CA CYS A 127 7.18 -8.69 -7.51
C CYS A 127 5.71 -8.51 -7.93
N CYS A 128 5.35 -9.14 -9.04
CA CYS A 128 4.02 -9.05 -9.62
C CYS A 128 3.46 -10.47 -9.82
N LEU A 129 2.21 -10.69 -9.44
CA LEU A 129 1.54 -11.98 -9.47
C LEU A 129 0.17 -11.87 -10.14
N GLU A 130 0.06 -12.41 -11.35
CA GLU A 130 -1.22 -12.60 -12.02
C GLU A 130 -1.90 -13.87 -11.51
N LEU A 131 -3.02 -13.72 -10.83
CA LEU A 131 -3.78 -14.82 -10.21
C LEU A 131 -4.80 -15.45 -11.16
N GLY A 132 -4.78 -15.07 -12.44
CA GLY A 132 -5.69 -15.56 -13.47
C GLY A 132 -6.99 -14.76 -13.55
N TYR A 133 -8.12 -15.46 -13.60
CA TYR A 133 -9.43 -14.87 -13.87
C TYR A 133 -10.45 -15.18 -12.78
N ASP A 134 -11.36 -14.23 -12.52
CA ASP A 134 -12.54 -14.45 -11.68
C ASP A 134 -13.56 -15.30 -12.46
N THR A 135 -13.69 -16.59 -12.09
CA THR A 135 -14.55 -17.60 -12.75
C THR A 135 -15.93 -17.70 -12.15
#